data_AF-A0A6F9A975-F1
#
_entry.id   AF-A0A6F9A975-F1
#
_cell.length_a   1.000
_cell.length_b   1.000
_cell.length_c   1.000
_cell.angle_alpha   90.00
_cell.angle_beta   90.00
_cell.angle_gamma   90.00
#
_symmetry.space_group_name_H-M   'P 1'
#
loop_
_entity.id
_entity.type
_entity.pdbx_description
1 polymer ?
#
loop_
_entity_poly.entity_id
_entity_poly.type
_entity_poly.pdbx_seq_one_letter_code
_entity_poly.pdbx_strand_id
1 'polypeptide(L)'
;RDLVGHRNIVGFLDSSITAVGAGDVWEVLILMDFCRGGQVVNLMNQRLQTGFTEAEVLQVFCDTCEAVARLHQCKTPIIHRDLKARALFFTHRPSESAPYSHFNGLIGIIMAF
;
A
#
# COMPACT_ATOMS: atom_id res chain seq x y z
N ARG A 1 14.99 7.86 5.59
CA ARG A 1 14.92 6.47 6.13
C ARG A 1 13.68 6.25 7.00
N ASP A 2 12.86 7.27 7.26
CA ASP A 2 11.87 7.25 8.36
C ASP A 2 10.62 6.42 8.06
N LEU A 3 10.36 6.02 6.81
CA LEU A 3 9.17 5.25 6.44
C LEU A 3 9.43 3.76 6.18
N VAL A 4 10.71 3.38 6.03
CA VAL A 4 11.09 2.02 5.67
C VAL A 4 10.80 1.08 6.84
N GLY A 5 10.15 -0.05 6.58
CA GLY A 5 9.86 -1.09 7.56
C GLY A 5 8.52 -0.94 8.31
N HIS A 6 7.73 0.10 8.03
CA HIS A 6 6.36 0.15 8.55
C HIS A 6 5.47 -0.86 7.83
N ARG A 7 4.82 -1.76 8.57
CA ARG A 7 4.06 -2.88 7.99
C ARG A 7 2.89 -2.48 7.06
N ASN A 8 2.40 -1.24 7.20
CA ASN A 8 1.30 -0.70 6.40
C ASN A 8 1.75 0.29 5.30
N ILE A 9 3.05 0.41 5.06
CA ILE A 9 3.62 1.18 3.96
C ILE A 9 4.34 0.18 3.06
N VAL A 10 4.05 0.19 1.76
CA VAL A 10 4.69 -0.75 0.83
C VAL A 10 6.20 -0.50 0.84
N GLY A 11 6.97 -1.56 1.03
CA GLY A 11 8.42 -1.48 1.18
C GLY A 11 9.08 -0.97 -0.11
N PHE A 12 9.98 0.00 0.05
CA PHE A 12 10.91 0.43 -0.98
C PHE A 12 12.12 -0.50 -0.98
N LEU A 13 12.49 -1.01 -2.17
CA LEU A 13 13.62 -1.91 -2.34
C LEU A 13 14.80 -1.20 -3.02
N ASP A 14 14.56 -0.58 -4.16
CA ASP A 14 15.59 0.12 -4.92
C ASP A 14 14.98 1.13 -5.92
N SER A 15 15.82 1.98 -6.52
CA SER A 15 15.41 2.86 -7.60
C SER A 15 16.55 3.10 -8.59
N SER A 16 16.21 3.34 -9.85
CA SER A 16 17.17 3.82 -10.85
C SER A 16 16.62 5.01 -11.62
N ILE A 17 17.53 5.88 -12.05
CA ILE A 17 17.24 7.06 -12.87
C ILE A 17 18.20 7.03 -14.05
N THR A 18 17.66 6.91 -15.25
CA THR A 18 18.47 6.73 -16.47
C THR A 18 18.02 7.71 -17.54
N ALA A 19 18.97 8.37 -18.20
CA ALA A 19 18.68 9.20 -19.36
C ALA A 19 18.30 8.31 -20.55
N VAL A 20 17.22 8.65 -21.25
CA VAL A 20 16.72 7.87 -22.39
C VAL A 20 16.88 8.66 -23.68
N GLY A 21 17.69 8.14 -24.59
CA GLY A 21 17.95 8.77 -25.88
C GLY A 21 18.93 9.96 -25.79
N ALA A 22 18.86 10.85 -26.78
CA ALA A 22 19.81 11.95 -26.94
C ALA A 22 19.29 13.32 -26.43
N GLY A 23 18.25 13.33 -25.59
CA GLY A 23 17.60 14.57 -25.09
C GLY A 23 17.30 14.55 -23.60
N ASP A 24 16.52 15.52 -23.11
CA ASP A 24 16.18 15.72 -21.69
C ASP A 24 15.07 14.80 -21.17
N VAL A 25 15.09 13.52 -21.58
CA VAL A 25 14.12 12.51 -21.14
C VAL A 25 14.78 11.57 -20.16
N TRP A 26 14.11 11.33 -19.03
CA TRP A 26 14.59 10.47 -17.96
C TRP A 26 13.57 9.39 -17.64
N GLU A 27 14.03 8.16 -17.50
CA GLU A 27 13.26 7.05 -16.97
C GLU A 27 13.56 6.94 -15.47
N VAL A 28 12.51 6.87 -14.67
CA VAL A 28 12.58 6.67 -13.23
C VAL A 28 11.90 5.35 -12.90
N LEU A 29 12.67 4.40 -12.39
CA LEU A 29 12.18 3.10 -11.95
C LEU A 29 12.24 3.03 -10.43
N ILE A 30 11.14 2.59 -9.82
CA ILE A 30 11.03 2.38 -8.37
C ILE A 30 10.65 0.93 -8.15
N LEU A 31 11.53 0.18 -7.49
CA LEU A 31 11.31 -1.21 -7.12
C LEU A 31 10.72 -1.27 -5.70
N MET A 32 9.64 -2.01 -5.56
CA MET A 32 8.89 -2.13 -4.31
C MET A 32 8.36 -3.53 -4.07
N ASP A 33 7.95 -3.79 -2.82
CA ASP A 33 7.35 -5.07 -2.43
C ASP A 33 6.10 -5.42 -3.24
N PHE A 34 6.06 -6.66 -3.73
CA PHE A 34 4.91 -7.16 -4.49
C PHE A 34 3.75 -7.53 -3.56
N CYS A 35 2.66 -6.76 -3.66
CA CYS A 35 1.43 -6.98 -2.91
C CYS A 35 0.56 -8.07 -3.56
N ARG A 36 0.80 -9.34 -3.20
CA ARG A 36 0.10 -10.51 -3.78
C ARG A 36 -1.43 -10.45 -3.70
N GLY A 37 -1.99 -9.77 -2.69
CA GLY A 37 -3.44 -9.65 -2.54
C GLY A 37 -4.08 -8.61 -3.47
N GLY A 38 -3.27 -7.85 -4.23
CA GLY A 38 -3.74 -6.87 -5.19
C GLY A 38 -4.35 -5.62 -4.55
N GLN A 39 -5.00 -4.80 -5.36
CA GLN A 39 -5.61 -3.54 -4.92
C GLN A 39 -6.94 -3.78 -4.19
N VAL A 40 -7.24 -2.96 -3.18
CA VAL A 40 -8.54 -2.97 -2.48
C VAL A 40 -9.70 -2.80 -3.46
N VAL A 41 -9.55 -1.91 -4.44
CA VAL A 41 -10.60 -1.65 -5.45
C VAL A 41 -10.97 -2.90 -6.27
N ASN A 42 -10.03 -3.81 -6.52
CA ASN A 42 -10.31 -5.04 -7.26
C ASN A 42 -11.26 -5.95 -6.47
N LEU A 43 -11.05 -6.03 -5.16
CA LEU A 43 -11.90 -6.83 -4.30
C LEU A 43 -13.26 -6.16 -4.06
N MET A 44 -13.32 -4.83 -3.99
CA MET A 44 -14.60 -4.09 -3.99
C MET A 44 -15.41 -4.42 -5.25
N ASN A 45 -14.77 -4.46 -6.41
CA ASN A 45 -15.43 -4.81 -7.67
C ASN A 45 -15.93 -6.26 -7.71
N GLN A 46 -15.26 -7.19 -7.01
CA GLN A 46 -15.73 -8.58 -6.88
C GLN A 46 -16.92 -8.72 -5.92
N ARG A 47 -17.10 -7.75 -5.00
CA ARG A 47 -18.13 -7.77 -3.96
C ARG A 47 -19.16 -6.65 -4.12
N LEU A 48 -19.46 -6.23 -5.35
CA LEU A 48 -20.40 -5.13 -5.60
C LEU A 48 -21.79 -5.35 -4.96
N GLN A 49 -22.24 -6.60 -4.86
CA GLN A 49 -23.56 -6.94 -4.31
C GLN A 49 -23.53 -7.14 -2.79
N THR A 50 -22.45 -7.70 -2.23
CA THR A 50 -22.37 -8.05 -0.81
C THR A 50 -21.65 -7.00 0.02
N GLY A 51 -20.79 -6.19 -0.60
CA GLY A 51 -19.92 -5.24 0.08
C GLY A 51 -18.86 -5.90 0.96
N PHE A 52 -18.24 -5.06 1.79
CA PHE A 52 -17.41 -5.49 2.91
C PHE A 52 -18.26 -5.50 4.18
N THR A 53 -17.94 -6.44 5.07
CA THR A 53 -18.46 -6.42 6.44
C THR A 53 -17.86 -5.26 7.23
N GLU A 54 -18.52 -4.83 8.30
CA GLU A 54 -18.01 -3.77 9.17
C GLU A 54 -16.59 -4.08 9.69
N ALA A 55 -16.35 -5.33 10.09
CA ALA A 55 -15.03 -5.78 10.55
C ALA A 55 -13.94 -5.62 9.47
N GLU A 56 -14.26 -5.95 8.21
CA GLU A 56 -13.33 -5.78 7.08
C GLU A 56 -13.05 -4.29 6.82
N VAL A 57 -14.09 -3.44 6.86
CA VAL A 57 -13.94 -1.99 6.68
C VAL A 57 -13.06 -1.39 7.77
N LEU A 58 -13.31 -1.75 9.03
CA LEU A 58 -12.52 -1.28 10.17
C LEU A 58 -11.06 -1.74 10.09
N GLN A 59 -10.81 -2.97 9.67
CA GLN A 59 -9.44 -3.46 9.48
C GLN A 59 -8.69 -2.65 8.41
N VAL A 60 -9.32 -2.41 7.25
CA VAL A 60 -8.74 -1.58 6.18
C VAL A 60 -8.47 -0.16 6.69
N PHE A 61 -9.43 0.41 7.42
CA PHE A 61 -9.33 1.76 7.95
C PHE A 61 -8.21 1.91 8.98
N CYS A 62 -8.16 1.02 9.99
CA CYS A 62 -7.14 1.06 11.04
C CYS A 62 -5.72 0.92 10.46
N ASP A 63 -5.49 -0.05 9.58
CA ASP A 63 -4.19 -0.22 8.91
C ASP A 63 -3.79 1.04 8.11
N THR A 64 -4.76 1.67 7.44
CA THR A 64 -4.55 2.93 6.70
C THR A 64 -4.20 4.06 7.66
N CYS A 65 -4.90 4.18 8.79
CA CYS A 65 -4.64 5.17 9.83
C CYS A 65 -3.25 5.01 10.44
N GLU A 66 -2.78 3.78 10.69
CA GLU A 66 -1.42 3.52 11.19
C GLU A 66 -0.36 4.01 10.19
N ALA A 67 -0.53 3.71 8.90
CA ALA A 67 0.36 4.22 7.86
C ALA A 67 0.37 5.75 7.79
N VAL A 68 -0.81 6.38 7.78
CA VAL A 68 -0.95 7.85 7.74
C VAL A 68 -0.36 8.51 8.99
N ALA A 69 -0.58 7.91 10.18
CA ALA A 69 0.03 8.37 11.41
C ALA A 69 1.55 8.34 11.31
N ARG A 70 2.13 7.26 10.75
CA ARG A 70 3.57 7.19 10.50
C ARG A 70 4.05 8.32 9.59
N LEU A 71 3.33 8.67 8.54
CA LEU A 71 3.66 9.80 7.65
C LEU A 71 3.62 11.15 8.38
N HIS A 72 2.56 11.40 9.13
CA HIS A 72 2.34 12.68 9.82
C HIS A 72 3.28 12.88 11.01
N GLN A 73 3.73 11.81 11.66
CA GLN A 73 4.61 11.85 12.83
C GLN A 73 6.11 11.78 12.47
N CYS A 74 6.46 11.68 11.19
CA CYS A 74 7.86 11.78 10.77
C CYS A 74 8.48 13.12 11.20
N LYS A 75 9.81 13.13 11.38
CA LYS A 75 10.57 14.33 11.75
C LYS A 75 10.25 15.51 10.83
N THR A 76 10.08 15.22 9.55
CA THR A 76 9.44 16.12 8.57
C THR A 76 8.08 15.49 8.22
N PRO A 77 6.95 16.06 8.68
CA PRO A 77 5.62 15.52 8.38
C PRO A 77 5.34 15.44 6.87
N ILE A 78 4.80 14.31 6.41
CA ILE A 78 4.50 14.06 5.00
C ILE A 78 2.99 14.00 4.81
N ILE A 79 2.44 14.80 3.89
CA ILE A 79 1.04 14.73 3.48
C ILE A 79 0.97 13.88 2.21
N HIS A 80 0.24 12.76 2.25
CA HIS A 80 0.12 11.85 1.09
C HIS A 80 -0.57 12.51 -0.13
N ARG A 81 -1.56 13.38 0.12
CA ARG A 81 -2.38 14.12 -0.87
C ARG A 81 -3.26 13.30 -1.81
N ASP A 82 -2.97 12.01 -2.05
CA ASP A 82 -3.79 11.13 -2.90
C ASP A 82 -4.28 9.85 -2.17
N LEU A 83 -4.78 9.99 -0.94
CA LEU A 83 -5.27 8.84 -0.17
C LEU A 83 -6.66 8.41 -0.65
N LYS A 84 -6.71 7.30 -1.40
CA LYS A 84 -7.93 6.70 -1.95
C LYS A 84 -7.81 5.19 -2.07
N ALA A 85 -8.93 4.48 -2.21
CA ALA A 85 -8.95 3.00 -2.26
C ALA A 85 -8.06 2.37 -3.36
N ARG A 86 -7.79 3.09 -4.45
CA ARG A 86 -6.85 2.65 -5.52
C ARG A 86 -5.39 2.62 -5.06
N ALA A 87 -5.02 3.45 -4.08
CA ALA A 87 -3.67 3.51 -3.52
C ALA A 87 -3.42 2.47 -2.41
N LEU A 88 -4.45 1.68 -2.07
CA LEU A 88 -4.40 0.67 -1.00
C LEU A 88 -4.26 -0.74 -1.59
N PHE A 89 -3.36 -1.52 -1.02
CA PHE A 89 -3.04 -2.87 -1.48
C PHE A 89 -3.08 -3.87 -0.33
N PHE A 90 -3.56 -5.07 -0.60
CA PHE A 90 -3.48 -6.19 0.32
C PHE A 90 -2.09 -6.83 0.25
N THR A 91 -1.42 -6.85 1.39
CA THR A 91 -0.13 -7.52 1.58
C THR A 91 -0.34 -8.84 2.34
N HIS A 92 0.48 -9.84 2.03
CA HIS A 92 0.42 -11.14 2.68
C HIS A 92 1.11 -11.06 4.04
N ARG A 93 0.43 -11.45 5.14
CA ARG A 93 1.11 -11.69 6.41
C ARG A 93 1.95 -12.97 6.29
N PRO A 94 3.24 -13.01 6.67
CA PRO A 94 3.90 -14.29 6.90
C PRO A 94 3.08 -15.02 7.98
N SER A 95 2.65 -16.23 7.66
CA SER A 95 1.52 -16.95 8.28
C SER A 95 1.59 -17.15 9.80
N GLU A 96 0.44 -17.10 10.46
CA GLU A 96 0.01 -18.17 11.37
C GLU A 96 -1.39 -18.64 10.93
N SER A 97 -1.46 -19.87 10.43
CA SER A 97 -2.65 -20.72 10.24
C SER A 97 -4.04 -20.05 10.22
N ALA A 98 -4.56 -19.71 9.04
CA ALA A 98 -6.01 -19.64 8.85
C ALA A 98 -6.38 -20.03 7.40
N PRO A 99 -7.18 -21.09 7.21
CA PRO A 99 -7.67 -21.49 5.90
C PRO A 99 -8.71 -20.47 5.41
N TYR A 100 -8.58 -20.10 4.13
CA TYR A 100 -9.59 -19.54 3.23
C TYR A 100 -10.99 -19.28 3.83
N SER A 101 -11.23 -18.09 4.40
CA SER A 101 -12.59 -17.51 4.54
C SER A 101 -12.61 -16.10 5.15
N HIS A 102 -11.57 -15.68 5.87
CA HIS A 102 -11.51 -14.36 6.49
C HIS A 102 -10.35 -13.52 5.96
N PHE A 103 -10.64 -12.25 5.73
CA PHE A 103 -9.77 -11.21 5.18
C PHE A 103 -8.59 -10.93 6.13
N ASN A 104 -7.49 -11.66 5.98
CA ASN A 104 -6.35 -11.63 6.93
C ASN A 104 -5.08 -10.93 6.41
N GLY A 105 -5.21 -10.10 5.37
CA GLY A 105 -4.11 -9.28 4.84
C GLY A 105 -3.92 -7.97 5.60
N LEU A 106 -2.71 -7.40 5.56
CA LEU A 106 -2.46 -6.02 5.98
C LEU A 106 -2.67 -5.07 4.80
N ILE A 107 -3.13 -3.85 5.04
CA ILE A 107 -3.14 -2.80 4.01
C ILE A 107 -1.78 -2.12 3.92
N GLY A 108 -1.23 -2.09 2.71
CA GLY A 108 -0.07 -1.29 2.32
C GLY A 108 -0.49 -0.08 1.49
N ILE A 109 0.04 1.10 1.82
CA ILE A 109 -0.08 2.32 1.01
C ILE A 109 1.16 2.44 0.09
N ILE A 110 0.93 2.65 -1.20
CA ILE A 110 2.00 3.01 -2.14
C ILE A 110 2.29 4.50 -2.03
N MET A 111 3.54 4.83 -1.67
CA MET A 111 4.05 6.19 -1.71
C MET A 111 4.67 6.46 -3.10
N ALA A 112 3.87 6.88 -4.07
CA ALA A 112 4.37 7.46 -5.30
C ALA A 112 4.38 8.99 -5.14
N PHE A 113 5.56 9.60 -5.23
CA PHE A 113 5.73 11.06 -5.12
C PHE A 113 5.38 11.77 -6.43
#